data_AF-A0A7Y0AE64-F1
#
_entry.id   AF-A0A7Y0AE64-F1
#
_cell.length_a   1.000
_cell.length_b   1.000
_cell.length_c   1.000
_cell.angle_alpha   90.00
_cell.angle_beta   90.00
_cell.angle_gamma   90.00
#
_symmetry.space_group_name_H-M   'P 1'
#
loop_
_entity.id
_entity.type
_entity.pdbx_description
1 polymer ?
#
loop_
_entity_poly.entity_id
_entity_poly.type
_entity_poly.pdbx_seq_one_letter_code
_entity_poly.pdbx_strand_id
1 'polypeptide(L)'
;MTRQHRGEIVKEAVLKSGVKITKLYQSLGVSRPTLYRRFEEPNLAFDFIEQVGTLIRHDFAQDFRELVPPAATVAAVAEPAPAYHLDTLDDCKNKLLHVYGLYTELQEKYNALLAERGRG
;
A
#
# COMPACT_ATOMS: atom_id res chain seq x y z
N MET A 1 18.44 18.62 18.51
CA MET A 1 17.66 17.74 17.62
C MET A 1 16.22 18.20 17.70
N THR A 2 15.70 18.83 16.65
CA THR A 2 14.31 19.28 16.59
C THR A 2 13.41 18.04 16.59
N ARG A 3 12.63 17.85 17.66
CA ARG A 3 11.60 16.80 17.70
C ARG A 3 10.66 17.06 16.51
N GLN A 4 10.58 16.13 15.57
CA GLN A 4 9.66 16.25 14.45
C GLN A 4 8.23 16.25 15.01
N HIS A 5 7.53 17.36 14.85
CA HIS A 5 6.17 17.49 15.35
C HIS A 5 5.19 16.91 14.32
N ARG A 6 4.85 15.63 14.47
CA ARG A 6 4.09 14.89 13.44
C ARG A 6 2.74 15.52 13.14
N GLY A 7 2.03 16.01 14.15
CA GLY A 7 0.75 16.67 13.96
C GLY A 7 0.82 17.95 13.12
N GLU A 8 1.95 18.68 13.16
CA GLU A 8 2.12 19.92 12.40
C GLU A 8 2.34 19.62 10.92
N ILE A 9 3.14 18.59 10.63
CA ILE A 9 3.38 18.10 9.26
C ILE A 9 2.07 17.65 8.61
N VAL A 10 1.24 16.89 9.34
CA VAL A 10 -0.07 16.46 8.84
C VAL A 10 -0.99 17.65 8.59
N LYS A 11 -0.98 18.65 9.48
CA LYS A 11 -1.76 19.87 9.31
C LYS A 11 -1.36 20.63 8.05
N GLU A 12 -0.07 20.77 7.78
CA GLU A 12 0.41 21.39 6.55
C GLU A 12 -0.02 20.62 5.30
N ALA A 13 0.09 19.30 5.30
CA ALA A 13 -0.34 18.46 4.18
C ALA A 13 -1.85 18.59 3.90
N VAL A 14 -2.67 18.63 4.97
CA VAL A 14 -4.12 18.88 4.85
C VAL A 14 -4.40 20.25 4.22
N LEU A 15 -3.67 21.30 4.64
CA LEU A 15 -3.81 22.65 4.07
C LEU A 15 -3.41 22.69 2.59
N LYS A 16 -2.29 22.03 2.22
CA LYS A 16 -1.80 21.93 0.84
C LYS A 16 -2.76 21.14 -0.07
N SER A 17 -3.43 20.13 0.47
CA SER A 17 -4.41 19.31 -0.27
C SER A 17 -5.71 20.06 -0.62
N GLY A 18 -6.03 21.15 0.09
CA GLY A 18 -7.26 21.92 -0.14
C GLY A 18 -8.54 21.20 0.30
N VAL A 19 -8.42 20.07 0.99
CA VAL A 19 -9.55 19.32 1.54
C VAL A 19 -10.14 20.11 2.72
N LYS A 20 -11.46 20.30 2.70
CA LYS A 20 -12.16 20.96 3.81
C LYS A 20 -11.97 20.15 5.09
N ILE A 21 -11.49 20.81 6.15
CA ILE A 21 -11.42 20.26 7.52
C ILE A 21 -12.74 19.59 7.93
N THR A 22 -13.87 20.11 7.43
CA THR A 22 -15.18 19.56 7.70
C THR A 22 -15.37 18.13 7.25
N LYS A 23 -14.79 17.78 6.10
CA LYS A 23 -14.85 16.43 5.55
C LYS A 23 -13.94 15.49 6.33
N LEU A 24 -12.77 15.98 6.75
CA LEU A 24 -11.80 15.21 7.53
C LEU A 24 -12.36 14.72 8.86
N TYR A 25 -12.86 15.61 9.72
CA TYR A 25 -13.33 15.18 11.06
C TYR A 25 -14.53 14.22 10.96
N GLN A 26 -15.41 14.41 9.96
CA GLN A 26 -16.55 13.55 9.72
C GLN A 26 -16.11 12.16 9.24
N SER A 27 -15.19 12.10 8.27
CA SER A 27 -14.65 10.84 7.76
C SER A 27 -13.83 10.07 8.79
N LEU A 28 -13.15 10.77 9.69
CA LEU A 28 -12.37 10.18 10.79
C LEU A 28 -13.23 9.79 12.00
N GLY A 29 -14.52 10.17 12.04
CA GLY A 29 -15.40 9.89 13.17
C GLY A 29 -15.01 10.63 14.46
N VAL A 30 -14.27 11.74 14.37
CA VAL A 30 -13.80 12.52 15.54
C VAL A 30 -14.44 13.90 15.56
N SER A 31 -14.53 14.53 16.73
CA SER A 31 -15.01 15.91 16.82
C SER A 31 -14.00 16.90 16.20
N ARG A 32 -14.47 18.06 15.70
CA ARG A 32 -13.59 19.15 15.24
C ARG A 32 -12.51 19.53 16.25
N PRO A 33 -12.84 19.79 17.54
CA PRO A 33 -11.81 20.09 18.56
C PRO A 33 -10.79 18.97 18.72
N THR A 34 -11.22 17.71 18.67
CA THR A 34 -10.31 16.56 18.76
C THR A 34 -9.35 16.53 17.58
N LEU A 35 -9.82 16.80 16.36
CA LEU A 35 -8.96 16.87 15.18
C LEU A 35 -7.89 17.96 15.32
N TYR A 36 -8.25 19.15 15.77
CA TYR A 36 -7.27 20.22 16.02
C TYR A 36 -6.25 19.84 17.09
N ARG A 37 -6.71 19.23 18.19
CA ARG A 37 -5.82 18.74 19.25
C ARG A 37 -4.83 17.68 18.73
N ARG A 38 -5.24 16.81 17.81
CA ARG A 38 -4.36 15.82 17.18
C ARG A 38 -3.27 16.47 16.32
N PHE A 39 -3.56 17.60 15.68
CA PHE A 39 -2.54 18.35 14.93
C PHE A 39 -1.52 19.04 15.83
N GLU A 40 -1.84 19.27 17.11
CA GLU A 40 -0.91 19.80 18.12
C GLU A 40 -0.16 18.69 18.87
N GLU A 41 -0.34 17.43 18.47
CA GLU A 41 0.32 16.29 19.10
C GLU A 41 1.68 16.03 18.43
N PRO A 42 2.81 16.11 19.17
CA PRO A 42 4.13 15.90 18.58
C PRO A 42 4.35 14.45 18.14
N ASN A 43 3.78 13.50 18.89
CA ASN A 43 3.87 12.07 18.63
C ASN A 43 2.52 11.51 18.17
N LEU A 44 2.01 12.02 17.05
CA LEU A 44 0.77 11.53 16.47
C LEU A 44 0.94 10.07 16.00
N ALA A 45 -0.05 9.24 16.29
CA ALA A 45 -0.06 7.82 15.92
C ALA A 45 -0.06 7.62 14.40
N PHE A 46 0.74 6.68 13.91
CA PHE A 46 0.89 6.43 12.48
C PHE A 46 -0.40 5.97 11.80
N ASP A 47 -1.23 5.15 12.47
CA ASP A 47 -2.53 4.73 11.94
C ASP A 47 -3.41 5.94 11.58
N PHE A 48 -3.38 6.98 12.41
CA PHE A 48 -4.14 8.20 12.17
C PHE A 48 -3.56 9.00 11.00
N ILE A 49 -2.22 9.04 10.88
CA ILE A 49 -1.53 9.71 9.77
C ILE A 49 -1.88 9.04 8.44
N GLU A 50 -1.89 7.71 8.39
CA GLU A 50 -2.23 6.92 7.20
C GLU A 50 -3.71 7.12 6.78
N GLN A 51 -4.63 7.12 7.74
CA GLN A 51 -6.04 7.42 7.50
C GLN A 51 -6.22 8.82 6.92
N VAL A 52 -5.54 9.83 7.48
CA VAL A 52 -5.56 11.19 6.95
C VAL A 52 -4.96 11.23 5.55
N GLY A 53 -3.82 10.60 5.32
CA GLY A 53 -3.13 10.52 4.02
C GLY A 53 -4.03 9.96 2.92
N THR A 54 -4.75 8.89 3.23
CA THR A 54 -5.73 8.27 2.32
C THR A 54 -6.87 9.24 1.97
N LEU A 55 -7.35 10.01 2.94
CA LEU A 55 -8.44 10.98 2.76
C LEU A 55 -8.03 12.20 1.94
N ILE A 56 -6.78 12.64 2.06
CA ILE A 56 -6.25 13.80 1.35
C ILE A 56 -5.43 13.45 0.10
N ARG A 57 -5.32 12.14 -0.22
CA ARG A 57 -4.49 11.56 -1.28
C ARG A 57 -3.03 12.03 -1.21
N HIS A 58 -2.49 12.10 -0.01
CA HIS A 58 -1.09 12.47 0.27
C HIS A 58 -0.33 11.27 0.80
N ASP A 59 0.86 11.04 0.25
CA ASP A 59 1.78 10.00 0.72
C ASP A 59 2.74 10.59 1.75
N PHE A 60 2.54 10.21 3.02
CA PHE A 60 3.34 10.66 4.15
C PHE A 60 4.66 9.87 4.31
N ALA A 61 4.95 8.86 3.48
CA ALA A 61 6.22 8.13 3.53
C ALA A 61 7.44 9.02 3.19
N GLN A 62 7.22 10.10 2.44
CA GLN A 62 8.27 11.08 2.13
C GLN A 62 8.57 12.01 3.32
N ASP A 63 7.54 12.29 4.13
CA ASP A 63 7.65 13.19 5.29
C ASP A 63 8.14 12.45 6.54
N PHE A 64 7.76 11.18 6.70
CA PHE A 64 8.16 10.35 7.83
C PHE A 64 8.98 9.16 7.35
N ARG A 65 10.29 9.21 7.59
CA ARG A 65 11.22 8.10 7.29
C ARG A 65 10.84 6.79 8.02
N GLU A 66 10.06 6.89 9.09
CA GLU A 66 9.53 5.77 9.88
C GLU A 66 8.30 5.10 9.24
N LEU A 67 7.60 5.79 8.33
CA LEU A 67 6.50 5.22 7.52
C LEU A 67 7.01 4.58 6.24
N VAL A 68 8.28 4.78 5.91
CA VAL A 68 8.92 4.11 4.77
C VAL A 68 8.90 2.61 5.10
N PRO A 69 8.20 1.77 4.31
CA PRO A 69 8.25 0.34 4.53
C PRO A 69 9.72 -0.10 4.49
N PRO A 70 10.14 -1.07 5.31
CA PRO A 70 11.55 -1.48 5.43
C PRO A 70 12.20 -1.91 4.10
N ALA A 71 11.40 -2.09 3.04
CA ALA A 71 11.87 -2.29 1.66
C ALA A 71 12.59 -1.07 1.03
N ALA A 72 12.40 0.16 1.53
CA ALA A 72 13.00 1.36 0.93
C ALA A 72 14.21 1.92 1.71
N THR A 73 14.62 1.27 2.80
CA THR A 73 15.86 1.61 3.55
C THR A 73 17.01 0.61 3.33
N VAL A 74 17.00 -0.14 2.23
CA VAL A 74 18.14 -1.00 1.84
C VAL A 74 19.09 -0.27 0.88
N ALA A 75 19.71 0.80 1.39
CA ALA A 75 21.06 1.14 0.96
C ALA A 75 22.00 0.49 1.97
N ALA A 76 22.75 -0.52 1.53
CA ALA A 76 23.83 -1.21 2.24
C ALA A 76 23.46 -2.36 3.21
N VAL A 77 22.77 -3.40 2.74
CA VAL A 77 23.17 -4.78 3.06
C VAL A 77 22.87 -5.66 1.86
N ALA A 78 23.90 -6.34 1.36
CA ALA A 78 23.83 -7.21 0.20
C ALA A 78 23.19 -8.57 0.59
N GLU A 79 21.90 -8.72 0.30
CA GLU A 79 21.26 -9.99 -0.02
C GLU A 79 20.37 -9.74 -1.24
N PRO A 80 20.38 -10.59 -2.28
CA PRO A 80 19.49 -10.41 -3.43
C PRO A 80 18.05 -10.71 -3.00
N ALA A 81 17.39 -9.70 -2.42
CA ALA A 81 15.96 -9.72 -2.24
C ALA A 81 15.33 -9.86 -3.65
N PRO A 82 14.38 -10.80 -3.85
CA PRO A 82 13.71 -10.90 -5.13
C PRO A 82 13.06 -9.55 -5.40
N ALA A 83 13.43 -8.92 -6.51
CA ALA A 83 12.78 -7.72 -6.96
C ALA A 83 11.28 -8.02 -7.06
N TYR A 84 10.50 -7.53 -6.11
CA TYR A 84 9.05 -7.52 -6.24
C TYR A 84 8.77 -6.49 -7.32
N HIS A 85 8.76 -6.96 -8.57
CA HIS A 85 8.24 -6.19 -9.68
C HIS A 85 6.78 -5.89 -9.34
N LEU A 86 6.48 -4.61 -9.10
CA LEU A 86 5.10 -4.13 -9.04
C LEU A 86 4.55 -4.27 -10.45
N ASP A 87 4.06 -5.46 -10.74
CA ASP A 87 3.42 -5.78 -12.00
C ASP A 87 2.24 -4.84 -12.21
N THR A 88 2.18 -4.26 -13.41
CA THR A 88 1.00 -3.50 -13.80
C THR A 88 -0.20 -4.45 -13.80
N LEU A 89 -1.42 -3.94 -13.58
CA LEU A 89 -2.65 -4.76 -13.63
C LEU A 89 -2.70 -5.68 -14.87
N ASP A 90 -2.21 -5.17 -16.00
CA ASP A 90 -2.14 -5.92 -17.26
C ASP A 90 -1.11 -7.07 -17.21
N ASP A 91 0.05 -6.85 -16.59
CA ASP A 91 1.09 -7.86 -16.39
C ASP A 91 0.60 -9.00 -15.49
N CYS A 92 -0.09 -8.67 -14.39
CA CYS A 92 -0.75 -9.66 -13.53
C CYS A 92 -1.76 -10.52 -14.30
N LYS A 93 -2.57 -9.87 -15.15
CA LYS A 93 -3.57 -10.55 -15.99
C LYS A 93 -2.92 -11.48 -17.01
N ASN A 94 -1.84 -11.02 -17.65
CA ASN A 94 -1.10 -11.81 -18.64
C ASN A 94 -0.43 -13.04 -18.00
N LYS A 95 0.17 -12.87 -16.81
CA LYS A 95 0.73 -13.99 -16.03
C LYS A 95 -0.34 -15.01 -15.64
N LEU A 96 -1.51 -14.54 -15.19
CA LEU A 96 -2.64 -15.41 -14.86
C LEU A 96 -3.10 -16.23 -16.08
N LEU A 97 -3.26 -15.57 -17.24
CA LEU A 97 -3.70 -16.23 -18.47
C LEU A 97 -2.67 -17.26 -18.95
N HIS A 98 -1.38 -16.95 -18.84
CA HIS A 98 -0.30 -17.87 -19.21
C HIS A 98 -0.31 -19.14 -18.35
N VAL A 99 -0.42 -19.01 -17.02
CA VAL A 99 -0.50 -20.17 -16.11
C VAL A 99 -1.75 -21.01 -16.41
N TYR A 100 -2.88 -20.37 -16.69
CA TYR A 100 -4.12 -21.06 -17.04
C TYR A 100 -3.97 -21.88 -18.34
N GLY A 101 -3.28 -21.36 -19.35
CA GLY A 101 -2.97 -22.07 -20.59
C GLY A 101 -2.12 -23.33 -20.34
N LEU A 102 -1.03 -23.20 -19.60
CA LEU A 102 -0.15 -24.33 -19.25
C LEU A 102 -0.90 -25.43 -18.48
N TYR A 103 -1.75 -25.03 -17.53
CA TYR A 103 -2.59 -25.96 -16.78
C TYR A 103 -3.56 -26.71 -17.71
N THR A 104 -4.20 -26.01 -18.63
CA THR A 104 -5.15 -26.60 -19.58
C THR A 104 -4.47 -27.62 -20.48
N GLU A 105 -3.30 -27.28 -21.05
CA GLU A 105 -2.53 -28.22 -21.88
C GLU A 105 -2.11 -29.47 -21.10
N LEU A 106 -1.67 -29.31 -19.85
CA LEU A 106 -1.29 -30.42 -19.01
C LEU A 106 -2.49 -31.33 -18.73
N GLN A 107 -3.66 -30.74 -18.47
CA GLN A 107 -4.90 -31.46 -18.23
C GLN A 107 -5.36 -32.23 -19.47
N GLU A 108 -5.25 -31.65 -20.66
CA GLU A 108 -5.56 -32.32 -21.92
C GLU A 108 -4.64 -33.52 -22.17
N LYS A 109 -3.32 -33.36 -21.98
CA LYS A 109 -2.36 -34.46 -22.11
C LYS A 109 -2.64 -35.58 -21.11
N TYR A 110 -2.92 -35.22 -19.86
CA TYR A 110 -3.28 -36.19 -18.83
C TYR A 110 -4.57 -36.97 -19.19
N ASN A 111 -5.59 -36.27 -19.65
CA ASN A 111 -6.84 -36.88 -20.09
C ASN A 111 -6.65 -37.79 -21.32
N ALA A 112 -5.78 -37.41 -22.26
CA ALA A 112 -5.43 -38.24 -23.41
C ALA A 112 -4.79 -39.57 -22.98
N LEU A 113 -3.84 -39.52 -22.02
CA LEU A 113 -3.21 -40.72 -21.48
C LEU A 113 -4.20 -41.63 -20.74
N LEU A 114 -5.16 -41.07 -20.01
CA LEU A 114 -6.24 -41.85 -19.40
C LEU A 114 -7.13 -42.52 -20.46
N ALA A 115 -7.43 -41.83 -21.55
CA ALA A 115 -8.24 -42.34 -22.66
C ALA A 115 -7.53 -43.43 -23.49
N GLU A 116 -6.19 -43.42 -23.53
CA GLU A 116 -5.40 -44.51 -24.11
C GLU A 116 -5.36 -45.73 -23.18
N ARG A 117 -5.18 -45.50 -21.87
CA ARG A 117 -5.13 -46.58 -20.87
C ARG A 117 -6.47 -47.29 -20.66
N GLY A 118 -7.60 -46.62 -20.87
CA GLY A 118 -8.94 -47.22 -20.79
C GLY A 118 -9.38 -47.99 -22.04
N ARG A 119 -8.55 -48.07 -23.09
CA ARG A 119 -8.84 -48.75 -24.37
C ARG A 119 -8.11 -50.10 -24.53
N GLY A 120 -7.63 -50.70 -23.44
CA GLY A 120 -7.14 -52.08 -23.36
C GLY A 120 -7.93 -52.88 -22.33
#